data_AF-A0A836W1A6-F1
#
_entry.id   AF-A0A836W1A6-F1
#
_cell.length_a   1.000
_cell.length_b   1.000
_cell.length_c   1.000
_cell.angle_alpha   90.00
_cell.angle_beta   90.00
_cell.angle_gamma   90.00
#
_symmetry.space_group_name_H-M   'P 1'
#
loop_
_entity.id
_entity.type
_entity.pdbx_description
1 polymer ?
#
loop_
_entity_poly.entity_id
_entity_poly.type
_entity_poly.pdbx_seq_one_letter_code
_entity_poly.pdbx_strand_id
1 'polypeptide(L)'
;MALGPARTLPPDIAAAQREIEEVARGYGLDFFETIFELVEYDELNMLAAYGGFPVRYPHWRFGAQYEELSKGYTYGLQRIYEMVINNDPCYAYLLRSNSMTDQKLVIAHVYAHCDFFKNNAWFAHTNRKMLDQMANHATRINRHIDRYGYEAVEEFIDACLSLEDLIDPHLPHIKRWEAPKESVQSPLAASSEDEAQPSVSKFRAKPYMEEFINPPDVLERELEERKREAKQREESRSFPEKPQRDVLLFLLEHAPLKSWQHDVLSIIRDEAYYFAPQA
;
A
#
# COMPACT_ATOMS: atom_id res chain seq x y z
N MET A 1 0.57 22.22 8.51
CA MET A 1 -0.33 23.39 8.55
C MET A 1 -1.71 22.88 8.86
N ALA A 2 -2.32 23.27 9.98
CA ALA A 2 -3.66 22.80 10.32
C ALA A 2 -4.66 23.41 9.34
N LEU A 3 -5.47 22.58 8.66
CA LEU A 3 -6.64 23.06 7.94
C LEU A 3 -7.48 23.90 8.90
N GLY A 4 -7.91 25.08 8.43
CA GLY A 4 -8.76 25.98 9.20
C GLY A 4 -10.09 25.33 9.61
N PRO A 5 -10.89 25.99 10.45
CA PRO A 5 -12.21 25.48 10.85
C PRO A 5 -13.04 25.17 9.60
N ALA A 6 -13.77 24.04 9.64
CA ALA A 6 -14.62 23.55 8.56
C ALA A 6 -15.41 24.71 7.94
N ARG A 7 -15.05 25.07 6.71
CA ARG A 7 -15.65 26.21 6.03
C ARG A 7 -17.07 25.83 5.63
N THR A 8 -18.06 26.51 6.19
CA THR A 8 -19.46 26.31 5.80
C THR A 8 -19.64 26.71 4.35
N LEU A 9 -20.29 25.84 3.57
CA LEU A 9 -20.63 26.12 2.17
C LEU A 9 -21.50 27.38 2.07
N PRO A 10 -21.31 28.20 1.01
CA PRO A 10 -22.24 29.26 0.69
C PRO A 10 -23.69 28.74 0.59
N PRO A 11 -24.69 29.52 1.03
CA PRO A 11 -26.08 29.05 1.14
C PRO A 11 -26.64 28.56 -0.20
N ASP A 12 -26.26 29.20 -1.30
CA ASP A 12 -26.71 28.83 -2.65
C ASP A 12 -26.17 27.46 -3.08
N ILE A 13 -24.90 27.18 -2.79
CA ILE A 13 -24.25 25.89 -3.09
C ILE A 13 -24.79 24.81 -2.17
N ALA A 14 -25.00 25.12 -0.88
CA ALA A 14 -25.62 24.19 0.06
C ALA A 14 -27.07 23.84 -0.33
N ALA A 15 -27.82 24.79 -0.91
CA ALA A 15 -29.15 24.52 -1.46
C ALA A 15 -29.07 23.61 -2.69
N ALA A 16 -28.14 23.89 -3.62
CA ALA A 16 -27.90 23.05 -4.78
C ALA A 16 -27.47 21.62 -4.38
N GLN A 17 -26.61 21.49 -3.37
CA GLN A 17 -26.18 20.20 -2.84
C GLN A 17 -27.38 19.36 -2.38
N ARG A 18 -28.31 19.94 -1.60
CA ARG A 18 -29.51 19.23 -1.13
C ARG A 18 -30.43 18.81 -2.27
N GLU A 19 -30.67 19.71 -3.21
CA GLU A 19 -31.49 19.42 -4.40
C GLU A 19 -30.90 18.27 -5.22
N ILE A 20 -29.59 18.30 -5.48
CA ILE A 20 -28.91 17.27 -6.25
C ILE A 20 -28.84 15.96 -5.47
N GLU A 21 -28.65 16.00 -4.14
CA GLU A 21 -28.65 14.79 -3.31
C GLU A 21 -30.00 14.07 -3.38
N GLU A 22 -31.11 14.81 -3.27
CA GLU A 22 -32.46 14.26 -3.39
C GLU A 22 -32.68 13.61 -4.76
N VAL A 23 -32.23 14.28 -5.82
CA VAL A 23 -32.30 13.74 -7.19
C VAL A 23 -31.45 12.49 -7.32
N ALA A 24 -30.20 12.50 -6.85
CA ALA A 24 -29.28 11.36 -6.91
C ALA A 24 -29.84 10.13 -6.19
N ARG A 25 -30.38 10.32 -4.98
CA ARG A 25 -31.09 9.26 -4.24
C ARG A 25 -32.37 8.80 -4.95
N GLY A 26 -33.08 9.72 -5.59
CA GLY A 26 -34.27 9.42 -6.40
C GLY A 26 -33.97 8.52 -7.61
N TYR A 27 -32.77 8.61 -8.18
CA TYR A 27 -32.27 7.69 -9.22
C TYR A 27 -31.76 6.34 -8.68
N GLY A 28 -31.71 6.17 -7.35
CA GLY A 28 -31.27 4.94 -6.70
C GLY A 28 -29.77 4.82 -6.49
N LEU A 29 -29.01 5.93 -6.56
CA LEU A 29 -27.60 5.93 -6.21
C LEU A 29 -27.40 5.71 -4.70
N ASP A 30 -26.44 4.86 -4.35
CA ASP A 30 -26.05 4.55 -2.98
C ASP A 30 -24.63 5.05 -2.71
N PHE A 31 -24.52 6.19 -2.03
CA PHE A 31 -23.26 6.86 -1.70
C PHE A 31 -23.13 7.12 -0.19
N PHE A 32 -21.90 7.34 0.28
CA PHE A 32 -21.62 7.74 1.66
C PHE A 32 -22.06 9.17 1.96
N GLU A 33 -22.09 9.55 3.23
CA GLU A 33 -22.23 10.97 3.59
C GLU A 33 -21.12 11.76 2.89
N THR A 34 -21.50 12.77 2.10
CA THR A 34 -20.56 13.55 1.29
C THR A 34 -20.43 14.95 1.86
N ILE A 35 -19.21 15.30 2.27
CA ILE A 35 -18.85 16.61 2.82
C ILE A 35 -18.16 17.40 1.71
N PHE A 36 -18.80 18.48 1.27
CA PHE A 36 -18.21 19.40 0.31
C PHE A 36 -17.50 20.55 1.03
N GLU A 37 -16.27 20.82 0.62
CA GLU A 37 -15.49 21.96 1.06
C GLU A 37 -15.12 22.83 -0.13
N LEU A 38 -15.24 24.14 0.03
CA LEU A 38 -14.96 25.08 -1.05
C LEU A 38 -13.59 25.71 -0.85
N VAL A 39 -12.70 25.48 -1.83
CA VAL A 39 -11.28 25.79 -1.76
C VAL A 39 -10.86 26.74 -2.87
N GLU A 40 -9.82 27.54 -2.58
CA GLU A 40 -9.16 28.33 -3.62
C GLU A 40 -8.35 27.44 -4.55
N TYR A 41 -8.00 27.99 -5.72
CA TYR A 41 -7.16 27.31 -6.69
C TYR A 41 -5.81 26.85 -6.11
N ASP A 42 -5.17 27.71 -5.30
CA ASP A 42 -3.91 27.40 -4.63
C ASP A 42 -4.04 26.21 -3.66
N GLU A 43 -5.10 26.24 -2.84
CA GLU A 43 -5.44 25.16 -1.90
C GLU A 43 -5.73 23.85 -2.62
N LEU A 44 -6.43 23.90 -3.76
CA LEU A 44 -6.76 22.72 -4.54
C LEU A 44 -5.50 22.07 -5.14
N ASN A 45 -4.54 22.86 -5.63
CA ASN A 45 -3.27 22.32 -6.11
C ASN A 45 -2.46 21.69 -4.98
N MET A 46 -2.45 22.31 -3.79
CA MET A 46 -1.77 21.74 -2.63
C MET A 46 -2.38 20.39 -2.23
N LEU A 47 -3.71 20.32 -2.17
CA LEU A 47 -4.42 19.07 -1.88
C LEU A 47 -4.16 18.02 -2.96
N ALA A 48 -4.21 18.41 -4.24
CA ALA A 48 -3.94 17.52 -5.36
C ALA A 48 -2.50 16.96 -5.33
N ALA A 49 -1.50 17.80 -5.01
CA ALA A 49 -0.13 17.34 -4.83
C ALA A 49 0.01 16.32 -3.69
N TYR A 50 -0.81 16.42 -2.64
CA TYR A 50 -0.87 15.42 -1.57
C TYR A 50 -1.83 14.25 -1.84
N GLY A 51 -2.34 14.11 -3.07
CA GLY A 51 -3.27 13.03 -3.45
C GLY A 51 -4.65 13.18 -2.81
N GLY A 52 -5.08 14.41 -2.56
CA GLY A 52 -6.33 14.77 -1.90
C GLY A 52 -6.22 14.90 -0.38
N PHE A 53 -5.15 14.38 0.25
CA PHE A 53 -5.05 14.35 1.70
C PHE A 53 -4.45 15.64 2.28
N PRO A 54 -4.96 16.15 3.41
CA PRO A 54 -4.46 17.38 3.99
C PRO A 54 -3.13 17.24 4.74
N VAL A 55 -2.81 16.02 5.17
CA VAL A 55 -1.60 15.71 5.92
C VAL A 55 -0.93 14.50 5.28
N ARG A 56 0.30 14.68 4.83
CA ARG A 56 1.21 13.63 4.36
C ARG A 56 2.55 13.77 5.06
N TYR A 57 3.40 12.74 4.92
CA TYR A 57 4.77 12.82 5.39
C TYR A 57 5.55 13.88 4.60
N PRO A 58 6.59 14.49 5.18
CA PRO A 58 7.40 15.46 4.45
C PRO A 58 8.23 14.75 3.38
N HIS A 59 8.11 15.22 2.13
CA HIS A 59 8.89 14.71 1.00
C HIS A 59 8.93 15.73 -0.14
N TRP A 60 10.07 15.84 -0.82
CA TRP A 60 10.27 16.82 -1.90
C TRP A 60 9.34 16.60 -3.11
N ARG A 61 8.97 15.34 -3.42
CA ARG A 61 8.05 14.98 -4.53
C ARG A 61 6.77 15.82 -4.53
N PHE A 62 6.19 16.05 -3.36
CA PHE A 62 4.94 16.81 -3.25
C PHE A 62 5.14 18.28 -3.64
N GLY A 63 6.28 18.87 -3.29
CA GLY A 63 6.63 20.22 -3.74
C GLY A 63 6.85 20.29 -5.26
N ALA A 64 7.50 19.27 -5.83
CA ALA A 64 7.68 19.18 -7.28
C ALA A 64 6.34 19.03 -8.02
N GLN A 65 5.43 18.18 -7.54
CA GLN A 65 4.08 18.00 -8.10
C GLN A 65 3.24 19.27 -7.97
N TYR A 66 3.31 19.95 -6.84
CA TYR A 66 2.63 21.22 -6.64
C TYR A 66 3.09 22.28 -7.66
N GLU A 67 4.40 22.40 -7.88
CA GLU A 67 4.98 23.33 -8.85
C GLU A 67 4.49 23.03 -10.28
N GLU A 68 4.41 21.75 -10.64
CA GLU A 68 3.88 21.30 -11.93
C GLU A 68 2.39 21.64 -12.10
N LEU A 69 1.56 21.31 -11.10
CA LEU A 69 0.12 21.61 -11.10
C LEU A 69 -0.15 23.12 -11.16
N SER A 70 0.59 23.89 -10.35
CA SER A 70 0.48 25.34 -10.27
C SER A 70 0.83 26.01 -11.61
N LYS A 71 1.95 25.61 -12.22
CA LYS A 71 2.32 26.09 -13.56
C LYS A 71 1.31 25.66 -14.62
N GLY A 72 0.88 24.39 -14.59
CA GLY A 72 -0.07 23.85 -15.55
C GLY A 72 -1.36 24.66 -15.63
N TYR A 73 -1.93 25.04 -14.49
CA TYR A 73 -3.12 25.90 -14.49
C TYR A 73 -2.82 27.36 -14.79
N THR A 74 -1.69 27.91 -14.33
CA THR A 74 -1.29 29.29 -14.68
C THR A 74 -1.16 29.49 -16.19
N TYR A 75 -0.66 28.47 -16.89
CA TYR A 75 -0.58 28.45 -18.36
C TYR A 75 -1.87 27.97 -19.05
N GLY A 76 -2.92 27.63 -18.30
CA GLY A 76 -4.20 27.16 -18.84
C GLY A 76 -4.14 25.76 -19.48
N LEU A 77 -3.12 24.96 -19.16
CA LEU A 77 -2.95 23.59 -19.67
C LEU A 77 -3.87 22.58 -19.00
N GLN A 78 -4.22 22.81 -17.74
CA GLN A 78 -5.10 21.94 -16.96
C GLN A 78 -5.91 22.73 -15.92
N ARG A 79 -7.11 22.24 -15.62
CA ARG A 79 -7.97 22.78 -14.56
C ARG A 79 -8.62 21.64 -13.79
N ILE A 80 -8.40 21.62 -12.48
CA ILE A 80 -9.07 20.69 -11.56
C ILE A 80 -10.38 21.36 -11.13
N TYR A 81 -11.52 20.74 -11.46
CA TYR A 81 -12.83 21.24 -11.07
C TYR A 81 -13.22 20.75 -9.66
N GLU A 82 -12.81 19.52 -9.34
CA GLU A 82 -13.01 18.86 -8.06
C GLU A 82 -11.87 17.91 -7.69
N MET A 83 -11.78 17.61 -6.40
CA MET A 83 -10.96 16.52 -5.87
C MET A 83 -11.81 15.73 -4.88
N VAL A 84 -11.89 14.40 -5.05
CA VAL A 84 -12.72 13.52 -4.21
C VAL A 84 -11.84 12.51 -3.49
N ILE A 85 -11.99 12.41 -2.17
CA ILE A 85 -11.34 11.38 -1.36
C ILE A 85 -12.36 10.29 -1.05
N ASN A 86 -12.05 9.06 -1.45
CA ASN A 86 -12.82 7.88 -1.07
C ASN A 86 -12.61 7.55 0.43
N ASN A 87 -13.52 8.03 1.27
CA ASN A 87 -13.52 7.85 2.71
C ASN A 87 -14.97 7.76 3.21
N ASP A 88 -15.17 7.35 4.45
CA ASP A 88 -16.48 7.35 5.13
C ASP A 88 -16.39 8.24 6.39
N PRO A 89 -16.84 9.52 6.33
CA PRO A 89 -17.55 10.19 5.23
C PRO A 89 -16.63 10.54 4.04
N CYS A 90 -17.24 10.72 2.86
CA CYS A 90 -16.58 11.08 1.62
C CYS A 90 -16.30 12.59 1.59
N TYR A 91 -15.07 12.99 1.31
CA TYR A 91 -14.69 14.40 1.25
C TYR A 91 -14.53 14.84 -0.21
N ALA A 92 -15.10 15.98 -0.56
CA ALA A 92 -14.99 16.54 -1.89
C ALA A 92 -14.63 18.04 -1.83
N TYR A 93 -13.56 18.41 -2.52
CA TYR A 93 -13.11 19.80 -2.62
C TYR A 93 -13.59 20.41 -3.93
N LEU A 94 -14.36 21.50 -3.83
CA LEU A 94 -14.89 22.26 -4.95
C LEU A 94 -14.07 23.52 -5.17
N LEU A 95 -13.70 23.79 -6.42
CA LEU A 95 -13.00 25.02 -6.77
C LEU A 95 -13.94 26.24 -6.67
N ARG A 96 -13.57 27.25 -5.89
CA ARG A 96 -14.38 28.48 -5.70
C ARG A 96 -14.71 29.22 -7.00
N SER A 97 -13.78 29.24 -7.95
CA SER A 97 -13.90 30.01 -9.20
C SER A 97 -14.81 29.37 -10.25
N ASN A 98 -15.40 28.21 -9.96
CA ASN A 98 -16.37 27.56 -10.85
C ASN A 98 -17.68 28.35 -10.89
N SER A 99 -18.33 28.40 -12.06
CA SER A 99 -19.64 29.02 -12.20
C SER A 99 -20.71 28.18 -11.47
N MET A 100 -21.86 28.76 -11.13
CA MET A 100 -22.93 28.00 -10.46
C MET A 100 -23.38 26.76 -11.26
N THR A 101 -23.39 26.86 -12.59
CA THR A 101 -23.70 25.71 -13.46
C THR A 101 -22.64 24.62 -13.32
N ASP A 102 -21.37 25.00 -13.33
CA ASP A 102 -20.26 24.05 -13.15
C ASP A 102 -20.31 23.42 -11.77
N GLN A 103 -20.58 24.20 -10.71
CA GLN A 103 -20.74 23.68 -9.34
C GLN A 103 -21.84 22.61 -9.29
N LYS A 104 -23.00 22.85 -9.91
CA LYS A 104 -24.08 21.86 -9.96
C LYS A 104 -23.67 20.59 -10.70
N LEU A 105 -23.00 20.71 -11.84
CA LEU A 105 -22.52 19.55 -12.60
C LEU A 105 -21.49 18.75 -11.81
N VAL A 106 -20.54 19.44 -11.18
CA VAL A 106 -19.49 18.82 -10.36
C VAL A 106 -20.08 18.15 -9.12
N ILE A 107 -21.01 18.78 -8.40
CA ILE A 107 -21.67 18.16 -7.24
C ILE A 107 -22.38 16.86 -7.65
N ALA A 108 -23.10 16.88 -8.78
CA ALA A 108 -23.73 15.67 -9.32
C ALA A 108 -22.68 14.60 -9.68
N HIS A 109 -21.57 15.02 -10.27
CA HIS A 109 -20.44 14.14 -10.61
C HIS A 109 -19.82 13.49 -9.37
N VAL A 110 -19.61 14.25 -8.30
CA VAL A 110 -19.06 13.76 -7.03
C VAL A 110 -19.96 12.69 -6.41
N TYR A 111 -21.29 12.86 -6.43
CA TYR A 111 -22.20 11.83 -5.94
C TYR A 111 -22.09 10.53 -6.75
N ALA A 112 -21.94 10.63 -8.08
CA ALA A 112 -21.69 9.47 -8.92
C ALA A 112 -20.33 8.80 -8.61
N HIS A 113 -19.28 9.58 -8.33
CA HIS A 113 -18.00 9.04 -7.85
C HIS A 113 -18.15 8.30 -6.53
N CYS A 114 -18.88 8.88 -5.57
CA CYS A 114 -19.05 8.27 -4.26
C CYS A 114 -19.83 6.95 -4.34
N ASP A 115 -20.88 6.88 -5.17
CA ASP A 115 -21.60 5.64 -5.47
C ASP A 115 -20.67 4.60 -6.13
N PHE A 116 -19.89 5.03 -7.13
CA PHE A 116 -18.92 4.17 -7.79
C PHE A 116 -17.88 3.62 -6.80
N PHE A 117 -17.28 4.46 -5.95
CA PHE A 117 -16.30 4.02 -4.96
C PHE A 117 -16.91 3.06 -3.93
N LYS A 118 -18.15 3.29 -3.51
CA LYS A 118 -18.85 2.45 -2.53
C LYS A 118 -19.18 1.06 -3.09
N ASN A 119 -19.63 1.00 -4.33
CA ASN A 119 -20.21 -0.21 -4.92
C ASN A 119 -19.25 -0.99 -5.84
N ASN A 120 -18.08 -0.43 -6.15
CA ASN A 120 -17.11 -1.09 -7.03
C ASN A 120 -16.29 -2.18 -6.30
N ALA A 121 -16.20 -3.35 -6.92
CA ALA A 121 -15.48 -4.51 -6.38
C ALA A 121 -13.98 -4.25 -6.14
N TRP A 122 -13.34 -3.42 -6.97
CA TRP A 122 -11.93 -3.02 -6.80
C TRP A 122 -11.71 -2.15 -5.56
N PHE A 123 -12.68 -1.28 -5.26
CA PHE A 123 -12.64 -0.41 -4.09
C PHE A 123 -13.10 -1.09 -2.79
N ALA A 124 -13.73 -2.27 -2.87
CA ALA A 124 -14.26 -2.97 -1.70
C ALA A 124 -13.23 -3.22 -0.58
N HIS A 125 -11.97 -3.42 -0.93
CA HIS A 125 -10.87 -3.68 0.01
C HIS A 125 -10.06 -2.42 0.37
N THR A 126 -10.42 -1.25 -0.17
CA THR A 126 -9.74 0.00 0.17
C THR A 126 -10.11 0.46 1.57
N ASN A 127 -9.15 1.07 2.27
CA ASN A 127 -9.38 1.57 3.61
C ASN A 127 -10.28 2.82 3.57
N ARG A 128 -11.46 2.72 4.19
CA ARG A 128 -12.46 3.81 4.25
C ARG A 128 -12.15 4.88 5.29
N LYS A 129 -11.05 4.73 6.03
CA LYS A 129 -10.54 5.70 7.01
C LYS A 129 -9.13 6.14 6.65
N MET A 130 -8.88 6.31 5.35
CA MET A 130 -7.53 6.60 4.87
C MET A 130 -7.05 7.99 5.32
N LEU A 131 -7.96 8.93 5.56
CA LEU A 131 -7.61 10.25 6.10
C LEU A 131 -6.87 10.13 7.45
N ASP A 132 -7.39 9.31 8.37
CA ASP A 132 -6.75 9.06 9.66
C ASP A 132 -5.45 8.27 9.51
N GLN A 133 -5.40 7.30 8.59
CA GLN A 133 -4.17 6.52 8.36
C GLN A 133 -3.05 7.38 7.78
N MET A 134 -3.32 8.25 6.81
CA MET A 134 -2.33 9.18 6.26
C MET A 134 -1.73 10.10 7.33
N ALA A 135 -2.57 10.60 8.25
CA ALA A 135 -2.09 11.37 9.40
C ALA A 135 -1.20 10.53 10.36
N ASN A 136 -1.57 9.26 10.58
CA ASN A 136 -0.75 8.32 11.36
C ASN A 136 0.58 8.00 10.66
N HIS A 137 0.58 7.80 9.33
CA HIS A 137 1.78 7.59 8.52
C HIS A 137 2.73 8.79 8.62
N ALA A 138 2.20 10.00 8.44
CA ALA A 138 2.96 11.24 8.60
C ALA A 138 3.59 11.33 10.00
N THR A 139 2.83 10.98 11.05
CA THR A 139 3.34 10.98 12.44
C THR A 139 4.45 9.94 12.64
N ARG A 140 4.31 8.72 12.10
CA ARG A 140 5.33 7.66 12.19
C ARG A 140 6.61 8.05 11.47
N ILE A 141 6.49 8.58 10.26
CA ILE A 141 7.65 9.03 9.47
C ILE A 141 8.37 10.18 10.17
N ASN A 142 7.64 11.18 10.69
CA ASN A 142 8.24 12.27 11.47
C ASN A 142 9.01 11.75 12.70
N ARG A 143 8.48 10.74 13.42
CA ARG A 143 9.22 10.12 14.54
C ARG A 143 10.49 9.40 14.12
N HIS A 144 10.57 8.92 12.88
CA HIS A 144 11.81 8.33 12.34
C HIS A 144 12.77 9.43 11.91
N ILE A 145 12.28 10.50 11.30
CA ILE A 145 13.08 11.70 10.96
C ILE A 145 13.73 12.28 12.20
N ASP A 146 12.98 12.43 13.30
CA ASP A 146 13.50 12.95 14.57
C ASP A 146 14.63 12.08 15.16
N ARG A 147 14.63 10.77 14.86
CA ARG A 147 15.58 9.80 15.42
C ARG A 147 16.78 9.53 14.54
N TYR A 148 16.60 9.51 13.22
CA TYR A 148 17.61 9.07 12.25
C TYR A 148 18.09 10.20 11.34
N GLY A 149 17.47 11.38 11.40
CA GLY A 149 17.75 12.51 10.52
C GLY A 149 16.87 12.52 9.28
N TYR A 150 16.62 13.71 8.76
CA TYR A 150 15.77 13.94 7.59
C TYR A 150 16.33 13.25 6.33
N GLU A 151 17.60 13.53 5.99
CA GLU A 151 18.24 13.02 4.76
C GLU A 151 18.23 11.49 4.67
N ALA A 152 18.56 10.80 5.77
CA ALA A 152 18.61 9.33 5.79
C ALA A 152 17.24 8.68 5.60
N VAL A 153 16.17 9.31 6.11
CA VAL A 153 14.80 8.80 5.93
C VAL A 153 14.28 9.15 4.54
N GLU A 154 14.55 10.36 4.04
CA GLU A 154 14.16 10.80 2.70
C GLU A 154 14.80 9.92 1.61
N GLU A 155 16.11 9.67 1.68
CA GLU A 155 16.81 8.80 0.72
C GLU A 155 16.22 7.38 0.67
N PHE A 156 15.82 6.87 1.83
CA PHE A 156 15.16 5.57 1.90
C PHE A 156 13.73 5.60 1.35
N ILE A 157 12.97 6.68 1.60
CA ILE A 157 11.65 6.88 1.00
C ILE A 157 11.78 6.95 -0.53
N ASP A 158 12.73 7.72 -1.06
CA ASP A 158 12.99 7.82 -2.51
C ASP A 158 13.26 6.44 -3.13
N ALA A 159 14.10 5.62 -2.49
CA ALA A 159 14.37 4.26 -2.94
C ALA A 159 13.08 3.41 -2.95
N CYS A 160 12.24 3.52 -1.92
CA CYS A 160 10.97 2.79 -1.86
C CYS A 160 9.96 3.29 -2.90
N LEU A 161 9.86 4.60 -3.11
CA LEU A 161 8.95 5.20 -4.11
C LEU A 161 9.33 4.79 -5.53
N SER A 162 10.61 4.54 -5.82
CA SER A 162 11.03 4.00 -7.12
C SER A 162 10.47 2.60 -7.42
N LEU A 163 9.97 1.90 -6.39
CA LEU A 163 9.39 0.56 -6.48
C LEU A 163 7.88 0.55 -6.18
N GLU A 164 7.24 1.72 -6.01
CA GLU A 164 5.84 1.82 -5.54
C GLU A 164 4.84 1.08 -6.46
N ASP A 165 5.11 1.09 -7.77
CA ASP A 165 4.26 0.45 -8.78
C ASP A 165 4.48 -1.07 -8.87
N LEU A 166 5.48 -1.63 -8.18
CA LEU A 166 5.82 -3.05 -8.23
C LEU A 166 5.04 -3.88 -7.18
N ILE A 167 3.76 -3.57 -7.02
CA ILE A 167 2.80 -4.33 -6.21
C ILE A 167 1.98 -5.28 -7.08
N ASP A 168 1.36 -6.32 -6.49
CA ASP A 168 0.36 -7.12 -7.21
C ASP A 168 -1.04 -6.52 -6.96
N PRO A 169 -1.66 -5.83 -7.95
CA PRO A 169 -2.95 -5.16 -7.76
C PRO A 169 -4.09 -6.15 -7.49
N HIS A 170 -3.92 -7.42 -7.86
CA HIS A 170 -4.94 -8.45 -7.65
C HIS A 170 -4.85 -9.10 -6.27
N LEU A 171 -3.77 -8.89 -5.53
CA LEU A 171 -3.55 -9.54 -4.23
C LEU A 171 -4.69 -9.30 -3.22
N PRO A 172 -5.30 -8.10 -3.13
CA PRO A 172 -6.42 -7.86 -2.21
C PRO A 172 -7.66 -8.72 -2.54
N HIS A 173 -7.89 -9.02 -3.82
CA HIS A 173 -9.06 -9.76 -4.30
C HIS A 173 -8.80 -11.27 -4.41
N ILE A 174 -7.56 -11.64 -4.73
CA ILE A 174 -7.15 -13.03 -4.96
C ILE A 174 -6.00 -13.32 -4.01
N LYS A 175 -6.32 -13.99 -2.88
CA LYS A 175 -5.32 -14.57 -2.01
C LYS A 175 -4.64 -15.73 -2.72
N ARG A 176 -3.58 -15.43 -3.47
CA ARG A 176 -2.72 -16.41 -4.15
C ARG A 176 -1.82 -17.17 -3.16
N TRP A 177 -1.74 -16.66 -1.93
CA TRP A 177 -0.90 -17.17 -0.85
C TRP A 177 -1.70 -17.23 0.45
N GLU A 178 -1.53 -18.32 1.21
CA GLU A 178 -1.86 -18.31 2.64
C GLU A 178 -0.78 -17.49 3.33
N ALA A 179 -1.11 -16.27 3.75
CA ALA A 179 -0.24 -15.48 4.61
C ALA A 179 0.31 -16.39 5.73
N PRO A 180 1.64 -16.41 5.97
CA PRO A 180 2.15 -17.05 7.16
C PRO A 180 1.39 -16.42 8.33
N LYS A 181 0.68 -17.25 9.10
CA LYS A 181 -0.07 -16.79 10.28
C LYS A 181 0.81 -15.84 11.05
N GLU A 182 0.26 -14.70 11.46
CA GLU A 182 0.88 -13.72 12.35
C GLU A 182 1.56 -14.44 13.53
N SER A 183 2.86 -14.69 13.38
CA SER A 183 3.77 -14.89 14.48
C SER A 183 4.82 -13.81 14.33
N VAL A 184 4.56 -12.68 15.01
CA VAL A 184 5.57 -11.74 15.43
C VAL A 184 6.54 -12.50 16.35
N GLN A 185 7.44 -13.26 15.74
CA GLN A 185 8.65 -13.77 16.35
C GLN A 185 9.75 -13.53 15.33
N SER A 186 10.55 -12.52 15.68
CA SER A 186 11.86 -12.23 15.13
C SER A 186 12.57 -13.49 14.58
N PRO A 187 13.24 -13.42 13.41
CA PRO A 187 14.03 -14.53 12.87
C PRO A 187 15.25 -14.91 13.73
N LEU A 188 15.44 -14.33 14.93
CA LEU A 188 16.57 -14.61 15.81
C LEU A 188 16.36 -15.78 16.79
N ALA A 189 15.25 -16.52 16.73
CA ALA A 189 14.95 -17.59 17.70
C ALA A 189 14.72 -18.99 17.09
N ALA A 190 15.27 -19.26 15.90
CA ALA A 190 15.30 -20.59 15.30
C ALA A 190 16.72 -21.15 15.18
N SER A 191 17.56 -20.97 16.19
CA SER A 191 18.78 -21.78 16.36
C SER A 191 18.41 -23.09 17.07
N SER A 192 17.56 -23.87 16.44
CA SER A 192 17.46 -25.31 16.65
C SER A 192 17.20 -25.92 15.29
N GLU A 193 18.24 -25.83 14.45
CA GLU A 193 18.42 -26.76 13.35
C GLU A 193 18.47 -28.15 14.00
N ASP A 194 17.32 -28.82 14.06
CA ASP A 194 17.30 -30.27 14.02
C ASP A 194 17.95 -30.62 12.68
N GLU A 195 19.27 -30.83 12.70
CA GLU A 195 20.00 -31.52 11.66
C GLU A 195 19.30 -32.88 11.48
N ALA A 196 18.30 -32.93 10.60
CA ALA A 196 17.76 -34.16 10.10
C ALA A 196 18.88 -34.83 9.29
N GLN A 197 19.75 -35.53 10.00
CA GLN A 197 20.82 -36.30 9.41
C GLN A 197 20.19 -37.19 8.34
N PRO A 198 20.70 -37.18 7.10
CA PRO A 198 20.13 -37.98 6.03
C PRO A 198 20.22 -39.46 6.42
N SER A 199 19.14 -40.01 6.98
CA SER A 199 19.13 -41.40 7.40
C SER A 199 19.07 -42.29 6.15
N VAL A 200 20.09 -43.10 5.97
CA VAL A 200 20.11 -44.14 4.93
C VAL A 200 19.15 -45.25 5.35
N SER A 201 18.39 -45.78 4.40
CA SER A 201 17.50 -46.92 4.62
C SER A 201 18.32 -48.17 4.97
N LYS A 202 18.62 -48.37 6.25
CA LYS A 202 19.28 -49.59 6.71
C LYS A 202 18.33 -50.77 6.51
N PHE A 203 18.75 -51.78 5.75
CA PHE A 203 18.00 -53.03 5.67
C PHE A 203 17.98 -53.70 7.05
N ARG A 204 16.82 -54.21 7.46
CA ARG A 204 16.63 -54.81 8.77
C ARG A 204 17.36 -56.17 8.82
N ALA A 205 18.51 -56.22 9.47
CA ALA A 205 19.37 -57.40 9.58
C ALA A 205 19.46 -57.92 11.03
N LYS A 206 19.87 -59.18 11.20
CA LYS A 206 20.27 -59.72 12.52
C LYS A 206 21.72 -59.30 12.82
N PRO A 207 22.16 -59.20 14.11
CA PRO A 207 23.45 -58.63 14.48
C PRO A 207 24.67 -59.27 13.80
N TYR A 208 24.61 -60.56 13.49
CA TYR A 208 25.69 -61.30 12.82
C TYR A 208 25.69 -61.17 11.29
N MET A 209 24.65 -60.58 10.69
CA MET A 209 24.55 -60.32 9.25
C MET A 209 24.55 -58.83 8.92
N GLU A 210 24.63 -57.94 9.90
CA GLU A 210 24.66 -56.49 9.67
C GLU A 210 25.87 -56.06 8.83
N GLU A 211 27.03 -56.65 9.07
CA GLU A 211 28.28 -56.35 8.35
C GLU A 211 28.25 -56.77 6.86
N PHE A 212 27.51 -57.83 6.54
CA PHE A 212 27.37 -58.35 5.17
C PHE A 212 26.17 -57.77 4.41
N ILE A 213 25.08 -57.46 5.13
CA ILE A 213 23.85 -56.89 4.56
C ILE A 213 23.98 -55.38 4.39
N ASN A 214 24.76 -54.72 5.26
CA ASN A 214 24.90 -53.27 5.28
C ASN A 214 26.37 -52.87 5.49
N PRO A 215 27.24 -53.08 4.49
CA PRO A 215 28.65 -52.75 4.61
C PRO A 215 28.84 -51.25 4.90
N PRO A 216 29.68 -50.88 5.89
CA PRO A 216 29.86 -49.49 6.30
C PRO A 216 30.36 -48.60 5.16
N ASP A 217 31.26 -49.09 4.32
CA ASP A 217 31.81 -48.37 3.17
C ASP A 217 30.74 -47.97 2.13
N VAL A 218 29.68 -48.77 1.98
CA VAL A 218 28.60 -48.52 1.01
C VAL A 218 27.61 -47.50 1.58
N LEU A 219 27.30 -47.61 2.88
CA LEU A 219 26.45 -46.65 3.59
C LEU A 219 27.07 -45.25 3.65
N GLU A 220 28.38 -45.16 3.86
CA GLU A 220 29.11 -43.89 3.89
C GLU A 220 29.11 -43.22 2.51
N ARG A 221 29.29 -43.99 1.42
CA ARG A 221 29.18 -43.47 0.05
C ARG A 221 27.76 -43.00 -0.28
N GLU A 222 26.73 -43.75 0.10
CA GLU A 222 25.33 -43.33 -0.08
C GLU A 222 24.99 -42.07 0.73
N LEU A 223 25.56 -41.92 1.94
CA LEU A 223 25.46 -40.69 2.74
C LEU A 223 26.12 -39.50 2.04
N GLU A 224 27.32 -39.69 1.51
CA GLU A 224 28.05 -38.64 0.79
C GLU A 224 27.36 -38.24 -0.50
N GLU A 225 26.84 -39.20 -1.26
CA GLU A 225 26.04 -38.94 -2.47
C GLU A 225 24.76 -38.19 -2.13
N ARG A 226 23.99 -38.62 -1.12
CA ARG A 226 22.79 -37.89 -0.67
C ARG A 226 23.10 -36.49 -0.15
N LYS A 227 24.23 -36.29 0.55
CA LYS A 227 24.67 -34.96 0.98
C LYS A 227 25.03 -34.08 -0.21
N ARG A 228 25.70 -34.62 -1.24
CA ARG A 228 26.00 -33.90 -2.47
C ARG A 228 24.74 -33.57 -3.26
N GLU A 229 23.82 -34.51 -3.39
CA GLU A 229 22.51 -34.30 -4.02
C GLU A 229 21.68 -33.26 -3.28
N ALA A 230 21.61 -33.33 -1.94
CA ALA A 230 20.90 -32.34 -1.13
C ALA A 230 21.50 -30.94 -1.28
N LYS A 231 22.84 -30.82 -1.26
CA LYS A 231 23.54 -29.56 -1.46
C LYS A 231 23.34 -29.01 -2.87
N GLN A 232 23.40 -29.85 -3.90
CA GLN A 232 23.06 -29.44 -5.27
C GLN A 232 21.59 -29.03 -5.39
N ARG A 233 20.69 -29.70 -4.66
CA ARG A 233 19.27 -29.36 -4.64
C ARG A 233 19.04 -28.00 -4.01
N GLU A 234 19.70 -27.71 -2.88
CA GLU A 234 19.69 -26.40 -2.22
C GLU A 234 20.29 -25.31 -3.12
N GLU A 235 21.44 -25.57 -3.76
CA GLU A 235 22.09 -24.65 -4.70
C GLU A 235 21.24 -24.42 -5.96
N SER A 236 20.43 -25.39 -6.37
CA SER A 236 19.51 -25.29 -7.52
C SER A 236 18.13 -24.70 -7.18
N ARG A 237 17.83 -24.41 -5.91
CA ARG A 237 16.56 -23.78 -5.53
C ARG A 237 16.56 -22.35 -6.07
N SER A 238 15.58 -22.06 -6.92
CA SER A 238 15.26 -20.68 -7.27
C SER A 238 14.70 -19.99 -6.02
N PHE A 239 15.29 -18.87 -5.63
CA PHE A 239 14.77 -18.01 -4.58
C PHE A 239 14.14 -16.77 -5.23
N PRO A 240 12.85 -16.49 -4.98
CA PRO A 240 11.87 -17.25 -4.18
C PRO A 240 11.38 -18.54 -4.86
N GLU A 241 10.92 -19.53 -4.06
CA GLU A 241 10.46 -20.85 -4.54
C GLU A 241 9.32 -20.75 -5.57
N LYS A 242 8.55 -19.66 -5.51
CA LYS A 242 7.52 -19.29 -6.48
C LYS A 242 7.69 -17.83 -6.86
N PRO A 243 7.40 -17.45 -8.11
CA PRO A 243 7.46 -16.07 -8.54
C PRO A 243 6.47 -15.21 -7.75
N GLN A 244 6.97 -14.21 -7.04
CA GLN A 244 6.16 -13.20 -6.36
C GLN A 244 6.02 -11.96 -7.25
N ARG A 245 4.80 -11.44 -7.38
CA ARG A 245 4.53 -10.20 -8.13
C ARG A 245 4.65 -8.94 -7.28
N ASP A 246 4.35 -9.05 -5.99
CA ASP A 246 4.46 -7.95 -5.04
C ASP A 246 5.90 -7.87 -4.53
N VAL A 247 6.69 -7.00 -5.15
CA VAL A 247 8.10 -6.78 -4.83
C VAL A 247 8.26 -6.10 -3.46
N LEU A 248 7.34 -5.20 -3.10
CA LEU A 248 7.39 -4.53 -1.80
C LEU A 248 7.17 -5.52 -0.65
N LEU A 249 6.23 -6.46 -0.80
CA LEU A 249 6.03 -7.55 0.17
C LEU A 249 7.25 -8.46 0.25
N PHE A 250 7.81 -8.84 -0.91
CA PHE A 250 9.02 -9.65 -0.95
C PHE A 250 10.18 -9.01 -0.18
N LEU A 251 10.38 -7.69 -0.36
CA LEU A 251 11.40 -6.95 0.37
C LEU A 251 11.09 -6.86 1.86
N LEU A 252 9.83 -6.69 2.27
CA LEU A 252 9.45 -6.72 3.68
C LEU A 252 9.76 -8.06 4.35
N GLU A 253 9.54 -9.18 3.65
CA GLU A 253 9.75 -10.53 4.20
C GLU A 253 11.22 -10.97 4.20
N HIS A 254 12.01 -10.55 3.22
CA HIS A 254 13.33 -11.13 2.96
C HIS A 254 14.50 -10.16 3.03
N ALA A 255 14.29 -8.85 2.92
CA ALA A 255 15.40 -7.90 2.93
C ALA A 255 15.91 -7.66 4.37
N PRO A 256 17.23 -7.46 4.57
CA PRO A 256 17.81 -7.17 5.88
C PRO A 256 17.56 -5.71 6.29
N LEU A 257 16.30 -5.36 6.53
CA LEU A 257 15.87 -4.01 6.88
C LEU A 257 15.97 -3.75 8.39
N LYS A 258 16.34 -2.52 8.77
CA LYS A 258 16.18 -2.04 10.15
C LYS A 258 14.69 -1.87 10.47
N SER A 259 14.31 -1.86 11.76
CA SER A 259 12.89 -1.77 12.13
C SER A 259 12.19 -0.52 11.58
N TRP A 260 12.88 0.61 11.52
CA TRP A 260 12.32 1.85 10.94
C TRP A 260 12.20 1.80 9.41
N GLN A 261 13.11 1.09 8.73
CA GLN A 261 13.04 0.89 7.27
C GLN A 261 11.89 -0.04 6.91
N HIS A 262 11.69 -1.12 7.68
CA HIS A 262 10.53 -1.98 7.54
C HIS A 262 9.23 -1.20 7.76
N ASP A 263 9.21 -0.28 8.72
CA ASP A 263 8.05 0.57 8.98
C ASP A 263 7.74 1.50 7.78
N VAL A 264 8.75 2.21 7.27
CA VAL A 264 8.60 3.11 6.10
C VAL A 264 8.15 2.34 4.85
N LEU A 265 8.76 1.19 4.56
CA LEU A 265 8.40 0.37 3.40
C LEU A 265 6.96 -0.17 3.53
N SER A 266 6.55 -0.55 4.74
CA SER A 266 5.16 -0.96 5.02
C SER A 266 4.17 0.17 4.81
N ILE A 267 4.52 1.40 5.19
CA ILE A 267 3.69 2.59 4.95
C ILE A 267 3.51 2.81 3.46
N ILE A 268 4.60 2.85 2.69
CA ILE A 268 4.58 3.10 1.24
C ILE A 268 3.77 2.03 0.51
N ARG A 269 3.93 0.75 0.89
CA ARG A 269 3.11 -0.34 0.34
C ARG A 269 1.62 -0.16 0.63
N ASP A 270 1.24 0.26 1.85
CA ASP A 270 -0.16 0.52 2.20
C ASP A 270 -0.75 1.69 1.39
N GLU A 271 0.01 2.78 1.20
CA GLU A 271 -0.43 3.89 0.36
C GLU A 271 -0.57 3.46 -1.11
N ALA A 272 0.39 2.68 -1.64
CA ALA A 272 0.36 2.17 -3.01
C ALA A 272 -0.89 1.32 -3.27
N TYR A 273 -1.27 0.45 -2.33
CA TYR A 273 -2.49 -0.35 -2.43
C TYR A 273 -3.77 0.47 -2.39
N TYR A 274 -3.78 1.60 -1.68
CA TYR A 274 -4.92 2.50 -1.67
C TYR A 274 -5.09 3.26 -3.00
N PHE A 275 -3.98 3.67 -3.62
CA PHE A 275 -4.02 4.37 -4.92
C PHE A 275 -4.14 3.43 -6.11
N ALA A 276 -3.80 2.14 -5.99
CA ALA A 276 -3.82 1.20 -7.11
C ALA A 276 -5.16 1.08 -7.87
N PRO A 277 -6.35 1.08 -7.23
CA PRO A 277 -7.63 1.09 -7.96
C PRO A 277 -7.95 2.41 -8.68
N GLN A 278 -7.17 3.47 -8.43
CA GLN A 278 -7.35 4.82 -8.97
C GLN A 278 -6.35 5.14 -10.09
N ALA A 279 -5.34 4.28 -10.30
CA ALA A 279 -4.25 4.44 -11.25
C ALA A 279 -4.59 3.95 -12.67
#